data_AF-A0A960SUQ7-F1
#
_entry.id   AF-A0A960SUQ7-F1
#
_cell.length_a   1.000
_cell.length_b   1.000
_cell.length_c   1.000
_cell.angle_alpha   90.00
_cell.angle_beta   90.00
_cell.angle_gamma   90.00
#
_symmetry.space_group_name_H-M   'P 1'
#
loop_
_entity.id
_entity.type
_entity.pdbx_description
1 polymer ?
#
loop_
_entity_poly.entity_id
_entity_poly.type
_entity_poly.pdbx_seq_one_letter_code
_entity_poly.pdbx_strand_id
1 'polypeptide(L)'
;ARATEGETLTDGSIAGAQIIGTPAYMSPEQFTGSGKEIDTRSDIYSLGALLYELLSGKPPRDPERYTDVRTEEMRAVAQSEPPVPPSERLRACPMEELEELAAARRVEPLHFAKKLKGDLDAIVMKAMRPERRDRYGTASELATDLHHYLHEEPVNACHGGRKYRFRKLVRRNRIVFAAGTMVFLALVAAFGTTTWLLYRENLARLEQARLRQVAEQALANEAKLREKAQAGELVAHAAVLLNRGETEQADRILASVEMDKIPSTLESASTYRTIAEWHLREGRWDEAARRFAAVAQAISRVDKSDAESVSIHFVAAAAAVADAGDMEHYEELRQMAAERFSGTSYPQVADEVVKACLIKPADPELLAKLEPLIQVIQRNVPWDREDAAGELMEAWQTLSMALAMYRKGDYAEAERWAKRSVNHPHESPPRNAAAHAILAMASHQLAHHEEASGELEQAKRAVDGYFTEPIEADKLWSGGGFWFDWLIARLLLREAEAEIGS
;
A
#
# COMPACT_ATOMS: atom_id res chain seq x y z
N ALA A 1 37.92 12.39 -96.34
CA ALA A 1 38.22 12.92 -97.68
C ALA A 1 39.72 12.78 -97.93
N ARG A 2 40.13 12.58 -99.19
CA ARG A 2 41.18 11.61 -99.60
C ARG A 2 40.69 10.17 -99.37
N ALA A 3 40.57 9.25 -100.34
CA ALA A 3 40.76 9.33 -101.80
C ALA A 3 42.19 9.60 -102.32
N THR A 4 42.69 8.92 -103.35
CA THR A 4 42.22 7.71 -104.08
C THR A 4 43.40 7.18 -104.87
N GLU A 5 43.72 5.90 -104.73
CA GLU A 5 44.51 5.14 -105.71
C GLU A 5 44.11 3.68 -105.53
N GLY A 6 44.01 2.93 -106.62
CA GLY A 6 43.45 1.58 -106.60
C GLY A 6 44.10 0.69 -107.64
N GLU A 7 44.67 -0.42 -107.17
CA GLU A 7 44.98 -1.56 -108.02
C GLU A 7 43.81 -2.54 -108.02
N THR A 8 43.58 -3.17 -109.17
CA THR A 8 42.42 -4.05 -109.39
C THR A 8 42.62 -5.44 -108.78
N LEU A 9 41.51 -5.98 -108.26
CA LEU A 9 41.41 -7.32 -107.67
C LEU A 9 41.97 -8.42 -108.58
N THR A 10 42.78 -9.31 -108.00
CA THR A 10 42.94 -10.70 -108.47
C THR A 10 42.43 -11.65 -107.41
N ASP A 11 41.76 -12.71 -107.84
CA ASP A 11 40.93 -13.58 -106.99
C ASP A 11 41.74 -14.42 -105.99
N GLY A 12 41.24 -14.57 -104.76
CA GLY A 12 41.88 -15.41 -103.74
C GLY A 12 41.68 -15.00 -102.27
N SER A 13 40.93 -15.83 -101.53
CA SER A 13 40.81 -15.87 -100.06
C SER A 13 39.97 -14.78 -99.36
N ILE A 14 39.29 -15.19 -98.29
CA ILE A 14 38.48 -14.33 -97.42
C ILE A 14 39.41 -13.68 -96.39
N ALA A 15 39.91 -12.48 -96.68
CA ALA A 15 40.67 -11.69 -95.71
C ALA A 15 39.77 -11.30 -94.53
N GLY A 16 40.21 -11.61 -93.31
CA GLY A 16 39.43 -11.39 -92.09
C GLY A 16 39.22 -9.90 -91.78
N ALA A 17 38.08 -9.58 -91.16
CA ALA A 17 37.81 -8.23 -90.68
C ALA A 17 38.84 -7.82 -89.61
N GLN A 18 39.72 -6.87 -89.95
CA GLN A 18 40.72 -6.33 -89.03
C GLN A 18 40.03 -5.63 -87.86
N ILE A 19 40.29 -6.08 -86.64
CA ILE A 19 39.82 -5.42 -85.42
C ILE A 19 40.66 -4.15 -85.24
N ILE A 20 40.03 -2.97 -85.27
CA ILE A 20 40.71 -1.68 -85.13
C ILE A 20 40.56 -1.16 -83.70
N GLY A 21 41.68 -1.06 -82.98
CA GLY A 21 41.78 -0.48 -81.64
C GLY A 21 42.52 -1.38 -80.65
N THR A 22 42.46 -1.04 -79.36
CA THR A 22 43.24 -1.71 -78.29
C THR A 22 42.36 -2.69 -77.49
N PRO A 23 42.58 -4.02 -77.55
CA PRO A 23 41.68 -5.02 -76.94
C PRO A 23 41.37 -4.84 -75.46
N ALA A 24 42.32 -4.33 -74.67
CA ALA A 24 42.17 -4.11 -73.22
C ALA A 24 41.06 -3.10 -72.84
N TYR A 25 40.62 -2.25 -73.78
CA TYR A 25 39.57 -1.24 -73.59
C TYR A 25 38.30 -1.55 -74.41
N MET A 26 38.29 -2.65 -75.17
CA MET A 26 37.17 -3.01 -76.03
C MET A 26 36.02 -3.66 -75.25
N SER A 27 34.83 -3.20 -75.57
CA SER A 27 33.57 -3.81 -75.16
C SER A 27 33.35 -5.17 -75.86
N PRO A 28 32.68 -6.15 -75.22
CA PRO A 28 32.50 -7.48 -75.81
C PRO A 28 31.87 -7.50 -77.21
N GLU A 29 31.00 -6.54 -77.54
CA GLU A 29 30.37 -6.41 -78.85
C GLU A 29 31.32 -5.97 -79.98
N GLN A 30 32.41 -5.26 -79.68
CA GLN A 30 33.37 -4.79 -80.70
C GLN A 30 34.17 -5.95 -81.32
N PHE A 31 34.31 -7.07 -80.61
CA PHE A 31 34.94 -8.30 -81.11
C PHE A 31 34.07 -9.09 -82.10
N THR A 32 32.89 -8.60 -82.51
CA THR A 32 31.99 -9.34 -83.42
C THR A 32 32.20 -9.08 -84.92
N GLY A 33 33.05 -8.13 -85.30
CA GLY A 33 33.37 -7.77 -86.69
C GLY A 33 32.22 -7.22 -87.56
N SER A 34 30.95 -7.40 -87.17
CA SER A 34 29.78 -7.11 -88.01
C SER A 34 29.34 -5.65 -88.07
N GLY A 35 29.87 -4.79 -87.20
CA GLY A 35 29.57 -3.36 -87.09
C GLY A 35 28.15 -2.98 -86.60
N LYS A 36 27.14 -3.81 -86.91
CA LYS A 36 25.71 -3.58 -86.60
C LYS A 36 25.35 -3.55 -85.11
N GLU A 37 26.24 -3.96 -84.22
CA GLU A 37 26.01 -4.04 -82.78
C GLU A 37 26.74 -2.96 -81.95
N ILE A 38 27.48 -2.05 -82.57
CA ILE A 38 28.23 -1.00 -81.85
C ILE A 38 27.35 0.24 -81.68
N ASP A 39 27.25 0.74 -80.45
CA ASP A 39 26.52 1.96 -80.08
C ASP A 39 27.30 2.77 -79.03
N THR A 40 26.79 3.93 -78.60
CA THR A 40 27.48 4.84 -77.65
C THR A 40 27.79 4.20 -76.28
N ARG A 41 27.24 3.02 -75.98
CA ARG A 41 27.55 2.25 -74.77
C ARG A 41 28.85 1.46 -74.88
N SER A 42 29.38 1.28 -76.09
CA SER A 42 30.76 0.82 -76.30
C SER A 42 31.76 1.91 -75.84
N ASP A 43 31.50 3.19 -76.14
CA ASP A 43 32.30 4.30 -75.61
C ASP A 43 32.22 4.39 -74.08
N ILE A 44 31.03 4.19 -73.49
CA ILE A 44 30.84 4.13 -72.02
C ILE A 44 31.65 2.99 -71.40
N TYR A 45 31.76 1.84 -72.08
CA TYR A 45 32.61 0.74 -71.65
C TYR A 45 34.09 1.14 -71.66
N SER A 46 34.58 1.75 -72.76
CA SER A 46 35.98 2.19 -72.87
C SER A 46 36.32 3.32 -71.89
N LEU A 47 35.39 4.24 -71.60
CA LEU A 47 35.50 5.22 -70.51
C LEU A 47 35.54 4.54 -69.14
N GLY A 48 34.77 3.47 -68.93
CA GLY A 48 34.84 2.63 -67.74
C GLY A 48 36.19 1.93 -67.60
N ALA A 49 36.74 1.40 -68.69
CA ALA A 49 38.04 0.73 -68.73
C ALA A 49 39.20 1.71 -68.45
N LEU A 50 39.17 2.90 -69.06
CA LEU A 50 40.11 3.99 -68.78
C LEU A 50 40.01 4.45 -67.33
N LEU A 51 38.79 4.62 -66.80
CA LEU A 51 38.60 4.94 -65.37
C LEU A 51 39.08 3.79 -64.46
N TYR A 52 39.02 2.53 -64.90
CA TYR A 52 39.64 1.43 -64.16
C TYR A 52 41.15 1.63 -64.06
N GLU A 53 41.81 1.82 -65.19
CA GLU A 53 43.27 2.02 -65.24
C GLU A 53 43.71 3.24 -64.43
N LEU A 54 43.01 4.38 -64.55
CA LEU A 54 43.31 5.57 -63.75
C LEU A 54 43.22 5.31 -62.24
N LEU A 55 42.37 4.37 -61.81
CA LEU A 55 42.17 4.01 -60.41
C LEU A 55 43.07 2.86 -59.91
N SER A 56 43.53 1.91 -60.75
CA SER A 56 44.41 0.81 -60.32
C SER A 56 45.77 0.69 -61.04
N GLY A 57 46.13 1.63 -61.90
CA GLY A 57 47.42 1.68 -62.61
C GLY A 57 47.63 0.62 -63.70
N LYS A 58 46.64 -0.24 -63.93
CA LYS A 58 46.65 -1.35 -64.91
C LYS A 58 45.25 -1.49 -65.53
N PRO A 59 45.13 -1.83 -66.82
CA PRO A 59 43.84 -1.98 -67.50
C PRO A 59 42.95 -3.08 -66.89
N PRO A 60 41.63 -3.07 -67.17
CA PRO A 60 40.69 -4.03 -66.56
C PRO A 60 40.92 -5.46 -67.01
N ARG A 61 41.45 -5.68 -68.23
CA ARG A 61 41.91 -6.96 -68.76
C ARG A 61 43.37 -6.87 -69.20
N ASP A 62 44.05 -8.01 -69.16
CA ASP A 62 45.42 -8.20 -69.62
C ASP A 62 45.49 -8.13 -71.16
N PRO A 63 46.34 -7.26 -71.76
CA PRO A 63 46.55 -7.21 -73.21
C PRO A 63 47.13 -8.50 -73.80
N GLU A 64 48.02 -9.19 -73.09
CA GLU A 64 48.79 -10.33 -73.64
C GLU A 64 47.88 -11.50 -74.02
N ARG A 65 46.74 -11.64 -73.32
CA ARG A 65 45.69 -12.64 -73.58
C ARG A 65 44.97 -12.49 -74.93
N TYR A 66 45.22 -11.42 -75.69
CA TYR A 66 44.57 -11.15 -76.99
C TYR A 66 45.54 -11.28 -78.18
N THR A 67 46.79 -11.70 -77.95
CA THR A 67 47.86 -11.66 -78.97
C THR A 67 47.67 -12.69 -80.09
N ASP A 68 47.22 -13.91 -79.75
CA ASP A 68 47.10 -15.05 -80.69
C ASP A 68 45.65 -15.60 -80.84
N VAL A 69 44.65 -14.87 -80.34
CA VAL A 69 43.25 -15.35 -80.22
C VAL A 69 42.41 -14.93 -81.43
N ARG A 70 41.50 -15.79 -81.92
CA ARG A 70 40.63 -15.44 -83.07
C ARG A 70 39.50 -14.50 -82.63
N THR A 71 39.01 -13.66 -83.54
CA THR A 71 37.94 -12.66 -83.32
C THR A 71 36.74 -13.19 -82.54
N GLU A 72 36.19 -14.35 -82.93
CA GLU A 72 35.07 -15.02 -82.24
C GLU A 72 35.40 -15.41 -80.77
N GLU A 73 36.63 -15.90 -80.55
CA GLU A 73 37.11 -16.38 -79.25
C GLU A 73 37.41 -15.21 -78.30
N MET A 74 37.86 -14.06 -78.83
CA MET A 74 38.06 -12.85 -78.04
C MET A 74 36.76 -12.39 -77.36
N ARG A 75 35.60 -12.52 -78.03
CA ARG A 75 34.28 -12.24 -77.42
C ARG A 75 34.00 -13.20 -76.26
N ALA A 76 34.29 -14.49 -76.43
CA ALA A 76 34.07 -15.50 -75.41
C ALA A 76 34.92 -15.22 -74.16
N VAL A 77 36.22 -14.95 -74.32
CA VAL A 77 37.12 -14.54 -73.22
C VAL A 77 36.63 -13.26 -72.55
N ALA A 78 36.21 -12.26 -73.33
CA ALA A 78 35.69 -11.00 -72.83
C ALA A 78 34.37 -11.13 -72.03
N GLN A 79 33.64 -12.25 -72.19
CA GLN A 79 32.39 -12.55 -71.49
C GLN A 79 32.55 -13.54 -70.33
N SER A 80 33.48 -14.50 -70.42
CA SER A 80 33.72 -15.52 -69.39
C SER A 80 34.56 -15.00 -68.22
N GLU A 81 35.46 -14.04 -68.46
CA GLU A 81 36.29 -13.41 -67.44
C GLU A 81 35.85 -11.95 -67.21
N PRO A 82 34.85 -11.72 -66.32
CA PRO A 82 34.50 -10.37 -65.89
C PRO A 82 35.67 -9.77 -65.09
N PRO A 83 36.05 -8.50 -65.33
CA PRO A 83 37.13 -7.86 -64.60
C PRO A 83 36.79 -7.74 -63.10
N VAL A 84 37.76 -8.02 -62.22
CA VAL A 84 37.58 -7.81 -60.77
C VAL A 84 37.37 -6.32 -60.44
N PRO A 85 36.63 -5.98 -59.37
CA PRO A 85 36.49 -4.60 -58.91
C PRO A 85 37.85 -3.94 -58.67
N PRO A 86 38.04 -2.70 -59.10
CA PRO A 86 39.94 -1.86 -58.79
C PRO A 86 40.29 -1.91 -57.31
N SER A 87 39.31 -1.80 -56.39
CA SER A 87 39.58 -1.89 -54.95
C SER A 87 39.93 -3.31 -54.49
N GLU A 88 39.63 -4.32 -55.30
CA GLU A 88 40.00 -5.73 -55.10
C GLU A 88 41.32 -6.05 -55.80
N ARG A 89 41.52 -5.56 -57.04
CA ARG A 89 42.82 -5.58 -57.73
C ARG A 89 43.93 -4.95 -56.87
N LEU A 90 43.68 -3.80 -56.25
CA LEU A 90 44.61 -3.12 -55.33
C LEU A 90 44.76 -3.79 -53.95
N ARG A 91 44.01 -4.85 -53.65
CA ARG A 91 44.24 -5.71 -52.46
C ARG A 91 45.03 -6.97 -52.80
N ALA A 92 45.07 -7.34 -54.09
CA ALA A 92 45.69 -8.54 -54.60
C ALA A 92 47.05 -8.29 -55.27
N CYS A 93 47.38 -7.03 -55.61
CA CYS A 93 48.72 -6.66 -56.10
C CYS A 93 49.78 -6.74 -54.98
N PRO A 94 51.08 -6.91 -55.33
CA PRO A 94 52.17 -6.78 -54.37
C PRO A 94 52.15 -5.44 -53.63
N MET A 95 52.67 -5.41 -52.39
CA MET A 95 52.70 -4.18 -51.60
C MET A 95 53.57 -3.09 -52.25
N GLU A 96 54.67 -3.48 -52.90
CA GLU A 96 55.56 -2.59 -53.65
C GLU A 96 54.83 -1.84 -54.78
N GLU A 97 54.03 -2.54 -55.59
CA GLU A 97 53.17 -1.91 -56.61
C GLU A 97 52.13 -0.97 -55.98
N LEU A 98 51.54 -1.36 -54.84
CA LEU A 98 50.55 -0.54 -54.15
C LEU A 98 51.16 0.73 -53.54
N GLU A 99 52.38 0.64 -53.02
CA GLU A 99 53.14 1.75 -52.44
C GLU A 99 53.53 2.77 -53.51
N GLU A 100 54.11 2.34 -54.63
CA GLU A 100 54.41 3.22 -55.77
C GLU A 100 53.13 3.93 -56.28
N LEU A 101 52.08 3.15 -56.53
CA LEU A 101 50.84 3.66 -57.12
C LEU A 101 50.09 4.63 -56.21
N ALA A 102 50.15 4.42 -54.89
CA ALA A 102 49.56 5.28 -53.88
C ALA A 102 50.42 6.52 -53.60
N ALA A 103 51.75 6.40 -53.61
CA ALA A 103 52.68 7.53 -53.53
C ALA A 103 52.48 8.50 -54.71
N ALA A 104 52.39 7.99 -55.94
CA ALA A 104 52.07 8.77 -57.14
C ALA A 104 50.73 9.54 -57.03
N ARG A 105 49.78 9.04 -56.22
CA ARG A 105 48.47 9.66 -55.96
C ARG A 105 48.40 10.45 -54.64
N ARG A 106 49.48 10.50 -53.86
CA ARG A 106 49.58 11.12 -52.53
C ARG A 106 48.54 10.59 -51.53
N VAL A 107 48.33 9.28 -51.51
CA VAL A 107 47.44 8.58 -50.56
C VAL A 107 48.22 7.50 -49.83
N GLU A 108 47.85 7.20 -48.58
CA GLU A 108 48.37 6.03 -47.84
C GLU A 108 47.94 4.72 -48.56
N PRO A 109 48.84 3.74 -48.75
CA PRO A 109 48.57 2.50 -49.50
C PRO A 109 47.30 1.76 -49.06
N LEU A 110 47.17 1.46 -47.77
CA LEU A 110 46.01 0.77 -47.19
C LEU A 110 44.72 1.62 -47.20
N HIS A 111 44.86 2.95 -47.18
CA HIS A 111 43.73 3.88 -47.31
C HIS A 111 43.23 3.94 -48.76
N PHE A 112 44.12 3.85 -49.74
CA PHE A 112 43.79 4.01 -51.16
C PHE A 112 42.77 2.94 -51.62
N ALA A 113 43.09 1.65 -51.45
CA ALA A 113 42.17 0.54 -51.73
C ALA A 113 40.90 0.54 -50.83
N LYS A 114 40.92 1.25 -49.70
CA LYS A 114 39.76 1.44 -48.80
C LYS A 114 38.85 2.61 -49.25
N LYS A 115 39.40 3.61 -49.95
CA LYS A 115 38.69 4.80 -50.47
C LYS A 115 37.95 4.52 -51.78
N LEU A 116 38.48 3.62 -52.61
CA LEU A 116 37.79 3.14 -53.81
C LEU A 116 36.61 2.22 -53.48
N LYS A 117 36.71 1.45 -52.38
CA LYS A 117 35.75 0.39 -52.06
C LYS A 117 34.32 0.91 -51.86
N GLY A 118 33.40 0.41 -52.69
CA GLY A 118 31.97 0.73 -52.62
C GLY A 118 31.50 1.55 -53.80
N ASP A 119 31.33 2.87 -53.63
CA ASP A 119 30.69 3.72 -54.65
C ASP A 119 31.50 3.77 -55.96
N LEU A 120 32.83 3.96 -55.92
CA LEU A 120 33.66 3.99 -57.13
C LEU A 120 33.75 2.62 -57.81
N ASP A 121 33.90 1.54 -57.04
CA ASP A 121 33.81 0.18 -57.59
C ASP A 121 32.49 0.00 -58.35
N ALA A 122 31.36 0.35 -57.73
CA ALA A 122 30.04 0.20 -58.32
C ALA A 122 29.89 1.01 -59.61
N ILE A 123 30.43 2.24 -59.66
CA ILE A 123 30.40 3.09 -60.85
C ILE A 123 31.17 2.46 -62.01
N VAL A 124 32.42 2.04 -61.79
CA VAL A 124 33.25 1.45 -62.85
C VAL A 124 32.70 0.08 -63.28
N MET A 125 32.32 -0.77 -62.32
CA MET A 125 31.76 -2.09 -62.61
C MET A 125 30.38 -2.01 -63.28
N LYS A 126 29.62 -0.91 -63.11
CA LYS A 126 28.41 -0.63 -63.89
C LYS A 126 28.75 -0.19 -65.31
N ALA A 127 29.75 0.69 -65.50
CA ALA A 127 30.16 1.14 -66.83
C ALA A 127 30.67 -0.01 -67.72
N MET A 128 31.40 -0.96 -67.13
CA MET A 128 32.02 -2.08 -67.84
C MET A 128 31.21 -3.40 -67.84
N ARG A 129 29.89 -3.37 -67.61
CA ARG A 129 29.11 -4.63 -67.64
C ARG A 129 29.16 -5.29 -69.03
N PRO A 130 29.22 -6.63 -69.14
CA PRO A 130 29.26 -7.30 -70.45
C PRO A 130 28.05 -6.94 -71.31
N GLU A 131 26.85 -7.01 -70.76
CA GLU A 131 25.59 -6.65 -71.43
C GLU A 131 25.43 -5.14 -71.58
N ARG A 132 25.27 -4.67 -72.84
CA ARG A 132 25.10 -3.24 -73.18
C ARG A 132 23.94 -2.58 -72.44
N ARG A 133 22.82 -3.28 -72.27
CA ARG A 133 21.60 -2.74 -71.61
C ARG A 133 21.78 -2.44 -70.12
N ASP A 134 22.75 -3.07 -69.47
CA ASP A 134 22.96 -2.98 -68.03
C ASP A 134 23.98 -1.90 -67.63
N ARG A 135 24.67 -1.32 -68.62
CA ARG A 135 25.56 -0.15 -68.48
C ARG A 135 24.77 1.14 -68.24
N TYR A 136 25.46 2.28 -68.22
CA TYR A 136 24.78 3.59 -68.31
C TYR A 136 24.19 3.79 -69.70
N GLY A 137 23.09 4.53 -69.82
CA GLY A 137 22.48 4.87 -71.10
C GLY A 137 23.31 5.89 -71.90
N THR A 138 23.91 6.85 -71.19
CA THR A 138 24.71 7.95 -71.73
C THR A 138 25.94 8.24 -70.87
N ALA A 139 26.95 8.90 -71.45
CA ALA A 139 28.11 9.42 -70.71
C ALA A 139 27.70 10.45 -69.64
N SER A 140 26.57 11.15 -69.82
CA SER A 140 26.05 12.09 -68.82
C SER A 140 25.58 11.40 -67.54
N GLU A 141 25.01 10.19 -67.61
CA GLU A 141 24.63 9.44 -66.39
C GLU A 141 25.86 8.95 -65.61
N LEU A 142 26.92 8.53 -66.32
CA LEU A 142 28.21 8.18 -65.72
C LEU A 142 28.83 9.40 -65.02
N ALA A 143 28.83 10.55 -65.69
CA ALA A 143 29.29 11.82 -65.10
C ALA A 143 28.44 12.23 -63.87
N THR A 144 27.12 12.03 -63.89
CA THR A 144 26.23 12.30 -62.76
C THR A 144 26.57 11.44 -61.54
N ASP A 145 26.80 10.13 -61.70
CA ASP A 145 27.18 9.28 -60.57
C ASP A 145 28.59 9.60 -60.03
N LEU A 146 29.52 10.02 -60.88
CA LEU A 146 30.82 10.54 -60.46
C LEU A 146 30.68 11.87 -59.68
N HIS A 147 29.81 12.77 -60.14
CA HIS A 147 29.50 14.02 -59.44
C HIS A 147 28.87 13.76 -58.06
N HIS A 148 27.93 12.79 -57.97
CA HIS A 148 27.37 12.32 -56.71
C HIS A 148 28.43 11.72 -55.78
N TYR A 149 29.39 10.94 -56.29
CA TYR A 149 30.49 10.43 -55.46
C TYR A 149 31.30 11.57 -54.85
N LEU A 150 31.71 12.54 -55.67
CA LEU A 150 32.55 13.68 -55.27
C LEU A 150 31.88 14.59 -54.23
N HIS A 151 30.55 14.76 -54.30
CA HIS A 151 29.77 15.61 -53.39
C HIS A 151 29.19 14.87 -52.16
N GLU A 152 29.65 13.64 -51.91
CA GLU A 152 29.13 12.74 -50.85
C GLU A 152 27.61 12.50 -50.93
N GLU A 153 27.09 12.31 -52.15
CA GLU A 153 25.68 12.03 -52.43
C GLU A 153 25.45 10.55 -52.82
N PRO A 154 24.21 10.02 -52.76
CA PRO A 154 23.91 8.65 -53.16
C PRO A 154 24.15 8.41 -54.66
N VAL A 155 24.95 7.42 -55.03
CA VAL A 155 25.23 7.07 -56.44
C VAL A 155 24.23 6.02 -56.94
N ASN A 156 23.71 6.16 -58.17
CA ASN A 156 22.72 5.23 -58.74
C ASN A 156 23.30 3.84 -58.99
N ALA A 157 24.61 3.74 -59.21
CA ALA A 157 25.33 2.47 -59.30
C ALA A 157 25.25 1.60 -58.02
N CYS A 158 25.00 2.20 -56.85
CA CYS A 158 24.94 1.48 -55.58
C CYS A 158 23.51 1.48 -55.01
N HIS A 159 22.89 0.30 -54.89
CA HIS A 159 21.54 0.15 -54.32
C HIS A 159 21.55 0.21 -52.78
N GLY A 160 22.07 1.32 -52.22
CA GLY A 160 22.22 1.53 -50.78
C GLY A 160 20.92 1.92 -50.08
N GLY A 161 20.46 1.08 -49.14
CA GLY A 161 19.26 1.33 -48.34
C GLY A 161 19.32 2.55 -47.40
N ARG A 162 18.26 2.81 -46.63
CA ARG A 162 18.08 4.03 -45.82
C ARG A 162 19.31 4.43 -44.98
N LYS A 163 20.02 3.46 -44.38
CA LYS A 163 21.26 3.66 -43.59
C LYS A 163 22.42 4.26 -44.40
N TYR A 164 22.56 3.89 -45.68
CA TYR A 164 23.57 4.46 -46.59
C TYR A 164 23.27 5.93 -46.91
N ARG A 165 22.02 6.23 -47.29
CA ARG A 165 21.57 7.60 -47.59
C ARG A 165 21.69 8.51 -46.37
N PHE A 166 21.34 8.03 -45.17
CA PHE A 166 21.53 8.76 -43.92
C PHE A 166 23.02 9.02 -43.63
N ARG A 167 23.91 8.02 -43.79
CA ARG A 167 25.36 8.21 -43.60
C ARG A 167 25.94 9.27 -44.55
N LYS A 168 25.52 9.26 -45.82
CA LYS A 168 25.89 10.29 -46.83
C LYS A 168 25.44 11.68 -46.38
N LEU A 169 24.15 11.83 -46.00
CA LEU A 169 23.58 13.08 -45.48
C LEU A 169 24.33 13.62 -44.24
N VAL A 170 24.68 12.74 -43.28
CA VAL A 170 25.42 13.13 -42.06
C VAL A 170 26.82 13.64 -42.37
N ARG A 171 27.54 13.03 -43.32
CA ARG A 171 28.88 13.51 -43.68
C ARG A 171 28.84 14.85 -44.43
N ARG A 172 28.00 14.94 -45.47
CA ARG A 172 27.80 16.16 -46.27
C ARG A 172 27.40 17.34 -45.38
N ASN A 173 26.54 17.11 -44.39
CA ASN A 173 26.01 18.13 -43.48
C ASN A 173 26.67 18.12 -42.08
N ARG A 174 27.93 17.66 -41.95
CA ARG A 174 28.62 17.39 -40.65
C ARG A 174 28.50 18.47 -39.58
N ILE A 175 28.54 19.76 -39.97
CA ILE A 175 28.48 20.90 -39.05
C ILE A 175 27.10 21.00 -38.38
N VAL A 176 26.02 20.82 -39.17
CA VAL A 176 24.64 20.90 -38.69
C VAL A 176 24.35 19.76 -37.71
N PHE A 177 24.79 18.55 -38.01
CA PHE A 177 24.64 17.40 -37.10
C PHE A 177 25.46 17.55 -35.82
N ALA A 178 26.68 18.10 -35.89
CA ALA A 178 27.50 18.37 -34.70
C ALA A 178 26.85 19.42 -33.79
N ALA A 179 26.39 20.55 -34.35
CA ALA A 179 25.70 21.60 -33.60
C ALA A 179 24.40 21.11 -32.97
N GLY A 180 23.55 20.40 -33.73
CA GLY A 180 22.31 19.81 -33.22
C GLY A 180 22.54 18.78 -32.11
N THR A 181 23.60 17.97 -32.20
CA THR A 181 23.98 17.02 -31.15
C THR A 181 24.43 17.74 -29.87
N MET A 182 25.21 18.82 -30.00
CA MET A 182 25.65 19.62 -28.85
C MET A 182 24.47 20.27 -28.12
N VAL A 183 23.53 20.88 -28.87
CA VAL A 183 22.30 21.48 -28.30
C VAL A 183 21.44 20.41 -27.62
N PHE A 184 21.26 19.23 -28.25
CA PHE A 184 20.52 18.12 -27.67
C PHE A 184 21.13 17.64 -26.35
N LEU A 185 22.45 17.44 -26.29
CA LEU A 185 23.14 17.03 -25.06
C LEU A 185 23.05 18.09 -23.95
N ALA A 186 23.14 19.38 -24.29
CA ALA A 186 22.95 20.47 -23.33
C ALA A 186 21.52 20.49 -22.75
N LEU A 187 20.49 20.29 -23.59
CA LEU A 187 19.10 20.19 -23.15
C LEU A 187 18.85 18.97 -22.26
N VAL A 188 19.38 17.80 -22.63
CA VAL A 188 19.28 16.57 -21.80
C VAL A 188 19.96 16.76 -20.45
N ALA A 189 21.15 17.38 -20.42
CA ALA A 189 21.86 17.68 -19.18
C ALA A 189 21.07 18.67 -18.30
N ALA A 190 20.57 19.77 -18.85
CA ALA A 190 19.79 20.76 -18.12
C ALA A 190 18.45 20.19 -17.59
N PHE A 191 17.77 19.35 -18.37
CA PHE A 191 16.56 18.67 -17.94
C PHE A 191 16.84 17.66 -16.81
N GLY A 192 17.92 16.88 -16.94
CA GLY A 192 18.36 15.92 -15.93
C GLY A 192 18.73 16.57 -14.61
N THR A 193 19.52 17.65 -14.62
CA THR A 193 19.90 18.37 -13.39
C THR A 193 18.70 19.05 -12.74
N THR A 194 17.83 19.69 -13.52
CA THR A 194 16.59 20.32 -13.00
C THR A 194 15.69 19.27 -12.33
N THR A 195 15.45 18.13 -12.99
CA THR A 195 14.63 17.04 -12.45
C THR A 195 15.24 16.46 -11.17
N TRP A 196 16.56 16.26 -11.13
CA TRP A 196 17.27 15.74 -9.96
C TRP A 196 17.22 16.70 -8.76
N LEU A 197 17.36 18.01 -9.00
CA LEU A 197 17.25 19.04 -7.95
C LEU A 197 15.83 19.07 -7.35
N LEU A 198 14.79 19.08 -8.19
CA LEU A 198 13.39 19.06 -7.75
C LEU A 198 13.06 17.77 -6.96
N TYR A 199 13.55 16.62 -7.42
CA TYR A 199 13.37 15.35 -6.72
C TYR A 199 14.05 15.35 -5.35
N ARG A 200 15.29 15.84 -5.27
CA ARG A 200 16.05 15.97 -4.02
C ARG A 200 15.37 16.91 -3.03
N GLU A 201 14.81 18.02 -3.50
CA GLU A 201 14.08 18.96 -2.63
C GLU A 201 12.79 18.35 -2.08
N ASN A 202 12.01 17.67 -2.91
CA ASN A 202 10.78 17.00 -2.48
C ASN A 202 11.05 15.92 -1.43
N LEU A 203 12.12 15.12 -1.56
CA LEU A 203 12.52 14.16 -0.53
C LEU A 203 12.86 14.86 0.80
N ALA A 204 13.60 15.97 0.77
CA ALA A 204 13.93 16.72 1.98
C ALA A 204 12.68 17.33 2.65
N ARG A 205 11.72 17.84 1.87
CA ARG A 205 10.43 18.34 2.36
C ARG A 205 9.59 17.25 3.03
N LEU A 206 9.53 16.05 2.43
CA LEU A 206 8.80 14.90 2.99
C LEU A 206 9.39 14.44 4.33
N GLU A 207 10.71 14.32 4.44
CA GLU A 207 11.35 13.91 5.69
C GLU A 207 11.19 14.98 6.78
N GLN A 208 11.26 16.28 6.44
CA GLN A 208 10.96 17.36 7.39
C GLN A 208 9.50 17.32 7.87
N ALA A 209 8.53 17.04 7.00
CA ALA A 209 7.13 16.89 7.39
C ALA A 209 6.94 15.69 8.34
N ARG A 210 7.57 14.56 8.05
CA ARG A 210 7.55 13.36 8.89
C ARG A 210 8.15 13.61 10.28
N LEU A 211 9.31 14.26 10.34
CA LEU A 211 9.98 14.58 11.60
C LEU A 211 9.16 15.56 12.47
N ARG A 212 8.47 16.53 11.86
CA ARG A 212 7.51 17.40 12.56
C ARG A 212 6.34 16.62 13.13
N GLN A 213 5.70 15.78 12.34
CA GLN A 213 4.56 14.96 12.79
C GLN A 213 4.95 14.04 13.97
N VAL A 214 6.15 13.44 13.93
CA VAL A 214 6.66 12.62 15.04
C VAL A 214 6.95 13.48 16.29
N ALA A 215 7.51 14.68 16.13
CA ALA A 215 7.74 15.59 17.25
C ALA A 215 6.43 16.13 17.87
N GLU A 216 5.43 16.47 17.06
CA GLU A 216 4.10 16.87 17.50
C GLU A 216 3.39 15.75 18.26
N GLN A 217 3.47 14.51 17.77
CA GLN A 217 2.96 13.32 18.48
C GLN A 217 3.72 13.05 19.79
N ALA A 218 5.04 13.22 19.81
CA ALA A 218 5.83 13.07 21.03
C ALA A 218 5.44 14.11 22.10
N LEU A 219 5.29 15.38 21.72
CA LEU A 219 4.86 16.45 22.63
C LEU A 219 3.43 16.25 23.14
N ALA A 220 2.51 15.81 22.27
CA ALA A 220 1.13 15.51 22.67
C ALA A 220 1.04 14.32 23.63
N ASN A 221 1.91 13.31 23.47
CA ASN A 221 2.01 12.19 24.39
C ASN A 221 2.70 12.58 25.70
N GLU A 222 3.75 13.41 25.68
CA GLU A 222 4.38 13.93 26.90
C GLU A 222 3.38 14.74 27.72
N ALA A 223 2.62 15.65 27.10
CA ALA A 223 1.59 16.45 27.77
C ALA A 223 0.55 15.55 28.47
N LYS A 224 0.01 14.55 27.77
CA LYS A 224 -0.96 13.58 28.34
C LYS A 224 -0.39 12.75 29.49
N LEU A 225 0.87 12.34 29.41
CA LEU A 225 1.55 11.63 30.50
C LEU A 225 1.77 12.55 31.71
N ARG A 226 2.09 13.83 31.47
CA ARG A 226 2.34 14.85 32.50
C ARG A 226 1.06 15.23 33.25
N GLU A 227 -0.05 15.42 32.54
CA GLU A 227 -1.38 15.64 33.16
C GLU A 227 -1.81 14.44 34.01
N LYS A 228 -1.61 13.20 33.53
CA LYS A 228 -1.92 11.99 34.32
C LYS A 228 -0.99 11.78 35.51
N ALA A 229 0.28 12.19 35.42
CA ALA A 229 1.19 12.19 36.56
C ALA A 229 0.74 13.20 37.63
N GLN A 230 0.30 14.40 37.23
CA GLN A 230 -0.26 15.40 38.14
C GLN A 230 -1.56 14.92 38.81
N ALA A 231 -2.47 14.30 38.06
CA ALA A 231 -3.66 13.67 38.61
C ALA A 231 -3.32 12.58 39.65
N GLY A 232 -2.28 11.77 39.39
CA GLY A 232 -1.77 10.78 40.34
C GLY A 232 -1.16 11.39 41.60
N GLU A 233 -0.41 12.49 41.49
CA GLU A 233 0.14 13.23 42.63
C GLU A 233 -0.99 13.79 43.52
N LEU A 234 -2.06 14.33 42.93
CA LEU A 234 -3.24 14.82 43.65
C LEU A 234 -3.98 13.68 44.38
N VAL A 235 -4.16 12.53 43.74
CA VAL A 235 -4.80 11.35 44.36
C VAL A 235 -3.95 10.80 45.51
N ALA A 236 -2.63 10.69 45.35
CA ALA A 236 -1.72 10.26 46.41
C ALA A 236 -1.71 11.25 47.59
N HIS A 237 -1.78 12.56 47.33
CA HIS A 237 -1.91 13.57 48.38
C HIS A 237 -3.24 13.45 49.13
N ALA A 238 -4.35 13.22 48.43
CA ALA A 238 -5.64 12.94 49.06
C ALA A 238 -5.61 11.67 49.93
N ALA A 239 -4.95 10.60 49.48
CA ALA A 239 -4.75 9.38 50.28
C ALA A 239 -3.94 9.65 51.57
N VAL A 240 -2.90 10.49 51.52
CA VAL A 240 -2.15 10.90 52.72
C VAL A 240 -3.01 11.72 53.69
N LEU A 241 -3.91 12.57 53.19
CA LEU A 241 -4.85 13.35 54.02
C LEU A 241 -5.92 12.46 54.66
N LEU A 242 -6.45 11.46 53.95
CA LEU A 242 -7.36 10.47 54.53
C LEU A 242 -6.74 9.70 55.70
N ASN A 243 -5.47 9.29 55.56
CA ASN A 243 -4.72 8.64 56.63
C ASN A 243 -4.46 9.53 57.87
N ARG A 244 -4.76 10.84 57.79
CA ARG A 244 -4.72 11.78 58.92
C ARG A 244 -6.11 12.18 59.43
N GLY A 245 -7.18 11.69 58.81
CA GLY A 245 -8.56 12.11 59.08
C GLY A 245 -8.94 13.46 58.46
N GLU A 246 -8.13 14.02 57.56
CA GLU A 246 -8.34 15.33 56.93
C GLU A 246 -9.30 15.23 55.72
N THR A 247 -10.42 14.51 55.88
CA THR A 247 -11.28 14.02 54.78
C THR A 247 -11.86 15.12 53.89
N GLU A 248 -12.28 16.26 54.44
CA GLU A 248 -12.73 17.39 53.61
C GLU A 248 -11.63 17.95 52.69
N GLN A 249 -10.37 17.92 53.14
CA GLN A 249 -9.25 18.44 52.34
C GLN A 249 -8.90 17.45 51.22
N ALA A 250 -8.96 16.16 51.51
CA ALA A 250 -8.83 15.11 50.50
C ALA A 250 -9.94 15.23 49.43
N ASP A 251 -11.19 15.46 49.86
CA ASP A 251 -12.33 15.64 48.96
C ASP A 251 -12.19 16.88 48.07
N ARG A 252 -11.79 18.03 48.65
CA ARG A 252 -11.50 19.26 47.89
C ARG A 252 -10.37 19.10 46.87
N ILE A 253 -9.41 18.20 47.10
CA ILE A 253 -8.36 17.86 46.14
C ILE A 253 -8.90 16.95 45.03
N LEU A 254 -9.63 15.88 45.37
CA LEU A 254 -10.20 14.98 44.35
C LEU A 254 -11.24 15.68 43.47
N ALA A 255 -11.96 16.67 44.00
CA ALA A 255 -12.87 17.53 43.21
C ALA A 255 -12.18 18.32 42.09
N SER A 256 -10.84 18.44 42.10
CA SER A 256 -10.06 19.09 41.04
C SER A 256 -9.52 18.13 39.96
N VAL A 257 -9.76 16.82 40.09
CA VAL A 257 -9.26 15.80 39.15
C VAL A 257 -10.35 15.41 38.15
N GLU A 258 -10.11 15.64 36.86
CA GLU A 258 -11.01 15.23 35.77
C GLU A 258 -11.08 13.68 35.67
N MET A 259 -12.28 13.15 35.40
CA MET A 259 -12.55 11.70 35.52
C MET A 259 -11.75 10.83 34.53
N ASP A 260 -11.42 11.32 33.33
CA ASP A 260 -10.58 10.61 32.35
C ASP A 260 -9.07 10.60 32.69
N LYS A 261 -8.66 11.52 33.59
CA LYS A 261 -7.28 11.69 34.07
C LYS A 261 -6.99 10.88 35.34
N ILE A 262 -8.00 10.37 36.03
CA ILE A 262 -7.84 9.48 37.20
C ILE A 262 -6.92 8.30 36.86
N PRO A 263 -5.88 8.01 37.67
CA PRO A 263 -5.03 6.85 37.46
C PRO A 263 -5.81 5.54 37.65
N SER A 264 -5.64 4.59 36.73
CA SER A 264 -6.27 3.28 36.83
C SER A 264 -5.53 2.38 37.82
N THR A 265 -5.61 2.69 39.12
CA THR A 265 -4.93 1.97 40.22
C THR A 265 -5.90 1.64 41.35
N LEU A 266 -5.63 0.53 42.07
CA LEU A 266 -6.39 0.13 43.27
C LEU A 266 -6.29 1.19 44.39
N GLU A 267 -5.17 1.90 44.48
CA GLU A 267 -5.00 3.03 45.41
C GLU A 267 -5.98 4.17 45.08
N SER A 268 -6.12 4.53 43.80
CA SER A 268 -7.10 5.54 43.37
C SER A 268 -8.52 5.08 43.70
N ALA A 269 -8.87 3.84 43.36
CA ALA A 269 -10.17 3.26 43.65
C ALA A 269 -10.50 3.29 45.16
N SER A 270 -9.57 2.88 46.03
CA SER A 270 -9.78 2.89 47.48
C SER A 270 -9.88 4.32 48.05
N THR A 271 -9.10 5.25 47.51
CA THR A 271 -9.12 6.68 47.92
C THR A 271 -10.48 7.32 47.58
N TYR A 272 -10.96 7.16 46.34
CA TYR A 272 -12.28 7.65 45.94
C TYR A 272 -13.42 6.97 46.70
N ARG A 273 -13.34 5.64 46.92
CA ARG A 273 -14.33 4.86 47.68
C ARG A 273 -14.48 5.37 49.12
N THR A 274 -13.35 5.58 49.81
CA THR A 274 -13.35 6.07 51.20
C THR A 274 -14.02 7.44 51.35
N ILE A 275 -13.90 8.30 50.33
CA ILE A 275 -14.57 9.61 50.29
C ILE A 275 -16.05 9.46 49.92
N ALA A 276 -16.40 8.58 48.99
CA ALA A 276 -17.80 8.28 48.66
C ALA A 276 -18.58 7.74 49.88
N GLU A 277 -17.98 6.83 50.64
CA GLU A 277 -18.51 6.29 51.91
C GLU A 277 -18.58 7.34 53.04
N TRP A 278 -17.81 8.42 52.96
CA TRP A 278 -18.00 9.59 53.83
C TRP A 278 -19.18 10.45 53.38
N HIS A 279 -19.31 10.74 52.08
CA HIS A 279 -20.46 11.49 51.57
C HIS A 279 -21.81 10.80 51.85
N LEU A 280 -21.87 9.46 51.79
CA LEU A 280 -23.06 8.69 52.20
C LEU A 280 -23.46 8.92 53.66
N ARG A 281 -22.50 8.81 54.59
CA ARG A 281 -22.72 9.05 56.04
C ARG A 281 -23.19 10.48 56.33
N GLU A 282 -22.72 11.44 55.54
CA GLU A 282 -23.07 12.86 55.63
C GLU A 282 -24.33 13.20 54.79
N GLY A 283 -25.05 12.21 54.24
CA GLY A 283 -26.29 12.39 53.47
C GLY A 283 -26.13 13.11 52.11
N ARG A 284 -24.91 13.23 51.59
CA ARG A 284 -24.58 13.98 50.35
C ARG A 284 -24.56 13.07 49.12
N TRP A 285 -25.73 12.53 48.80
CA TRP A 285 -25.96 11.54 47.73
C TRP A 285 -25.30 11.89 46.38
N ASP A 286 -25.51 13.10 45.87
CA ASP A 286 -25.01 13.52 44.55
C ASP A 286 -23.46 13.55 44.47
N GLU A 287 -22.78 13.80 45.59
CA GLU A 287 -21.32 13.80 45.67
C GLU A 287 -20.79 12.38 45.93
N ALA A 288 -21.52 11.57 46.71
CA ALA A 288 -21.23 10.14 46.88
C ALA A 288 -21.28 9.42 45.52
N ALA A 289 -22.35 9.60 44.74
CA ALA A 289 -22.52 9.02 43.41
C ALA A 289 -21.37 9.39 42.46
N ARG A 290 -21.02 10.68 42.37
CA ARG A 290 -19.88 11.14 41.55
C ARG A 290 -18.54 10.58 42.02
N ARG A 291 -18.32 10.43 43.33
CA ARG A 291 -17.11 9.78 43.88
C ARG A 291 -17.11 8.26 43.61
N PHE A 292 -18.26 7.59 43.54
CA PHE A 292 -18.36 6.19 43.14
C PHE A 292 -18.16 5.98 41.63
N ALA A 293 -18.64 6.87 40.76
CA ALA A 293 -18.31 6.85 39.33
C ALA A 293 -16.79 6.92 39.11
N ALA A 294 -16.10 7.77 39.89
CA ALA A 294 -14.64 7.83 39.91
C ALA A 294 -13.95 6.52 40.39
N VAL A 295 -14.59 5.74 41.29
CA VAL A 295 -14.11 4.39 41.65
C VAL A 295 -14.22 3.45 40.45
N ALA A 296 -15.37 3.40 39.78
CA ALA A 296 -15.60 2.54 38.61
C ALA A 296 -14.60 2.85 37.49
N GLN A 297 -14.35 4.14 37.24
CA GLN A 297 -13.36 4.61 36.27
C GLN A 297 -11.93 4.24 36.66
N ALA A 298 -11.56 4.30 37.95
CA ALA A 298 -10.24 3.85 38.41
C ALA A 298 -10.05 2.34 38.18
N ILE A 299 -11.02 1.50 38.55
CA ILE A 299 -10.92 0.03 38.42
C ILE A 299 -11.09 -0.48 36.98
N SER A 300 -11.70 0.30 36.09
CA SER A 300 -11.99 -0.03 34.67
C SER A 300 -10.84 -0.77 33.96
N ARG A 301 -9.61 -0.29 34.16
CA ARG A 301 -8.38 -0.70 33.46
C ARG A 301 -7.29 -1.25 34.39
N VAL A 302 -7.61 -1.51 35.66
CA VAL A 302 -6.75 -2.32 36.55
C VAL A 302 -6.64 -3.74 35.97
N ASP A 303 -5.56 -4.46 36.28
CA ASP A 303 -5.33 -5.83 35.81
C ASP A 303 -6.53 -6.76 36.10
N LYS A 304 -6.67 -7.82 35.30
CA LYS A 304 -7.77 -8.79 35.41
C LYS A 304 -7.49 -9.93 36.40
N SER A 305 -6.29 -10.00 37.00
CA SER A 305 -5.94 -11.00 38.01
C SER A 305 -6.88 -10.97 39.22
N ASP A 306 -7.26 -9.77 39.65
CA ASP A 306 -7.97 -9.52 40.91
C ASP A 306 -9.47 -9.34 40.65
N ALA A 307 -10.06 -10.20 39.80
CA ALA A 307 -11.43 -10.03 39.32
C ALA A 307 -12.47 -9.95 40.47
N GLU A 308 -12.32 -10.80 41.48
CA GLU A 308 -13.25 -10.94 42.62
C GLU A 308 -13.22 -9.74 43.58
N SER A 309 -12.08 -9.06 43.76
CA SER A 309 -12.01 -7.86 44.61
C SER A 309 -12.53 -6.60 43.91
N VAL A 310 -12.68 -6.65 42.58
CA VAL A 310 -13.05 -5.50 41.75
C VAL A 310 -14.55 -5.48 41.42
N SER A 311 -15.21 -6.63 41.25
CA SER A 311 -16.63 -6.67 40.86
C SER A 311 -17.59 -6.09 41.93
N ILE A 312 -17.31 -6.30 43.23
CA ILE A 312 -18.13 -5.76 44.31
C ILE A 312 -18.16 -4.22 44.33
N HIS A 313 -17.09 -3.56 43.88
CA HIS A 313 -17.04 -2.10 43.74
C HIS A 313 -17.94 -1.58 42.60
N PHE A 314 -18.21 -2.38 41.57
CA PHE A 314 -19.22 -2.05 40.57
C PHE A 314 -20.64 -2.12 41.15
N VAL A 315 -20.94 -3.05 42.07
CA VAL A 315 -22.27 -3.12 42.73
C VAL A 315 -22.53 -1.86 43.56
N ALA A 316 -21.57 -1.50 44.42
CA ALA A 316 -21.65 -0.31 45.25
C ALA A 316 -21.84 0.97 44.42
N ALA A 317 -21.06 1.12 43.35
CA ALA A 317 -21.13 2.28 42.48
C ALA A 317 -22.41 2.31 41.62
N ALA A 318 -22.84 1.17 41.06
CA ALA A 318 -24.10 1.05 40.34
C ALA A 318 -25.30 1.47 41.19
N ALA A 319 -25.36 1.01 42.44
CA ALA A 319 -26.45 1.32 43.36
C ALA A 319 -26.48 2.82 43.75
N ALA A 320 -25.33 3.42 44.06
CA ALA A 320 -25.25 4.83 44.42
C ALA A 320 -25.59 5.77 43.24
N VAL A 321 -25.07 5.48 42.04
CA VAL A 321 -25.30 6.28 40.83
C VAL A 321 -26.75 6.16 40.35
N ALA A 322 -27.34 4.96 40.37
CA ALA A 322 -28.75 4.75 40.02
C ALA A 322 -29.74 5.35 41.04
N ASP A 323 -29.39 5.43 42.34
CA ASP A 323 -30.25 6.05 43.37
C ASP A 323 -30.20 7.59 43.34
N ALA A 324 -29.05 8.18 42.98
CA ALA A 324 -28.94 9.60 42.69
C ALA A 324 -29.61 10.01 41.36
N GLY A 325 -30.03 9.05 40.53
CA GLY A 325 -30.71 9.30 39.25
C GLY A 325 -29.78 9.69 38.09
N ASP A 326 -28.47 9.55 38.26
CA ASP A 326 -27.46 9.84 37.24
C ASP A 326 -27.39 8.67 36.23
N MET A 327 -28.38 8.66 35.33
CA MET A 327 -28.50 7.59 34.34
C MET A 327 -27.34 7.55 33.33
N GLU A 328 -26.69 8.68 33.05
CA GLU A 328 -25.56 8.74 32.09
C GLU A 328 -24.38 7.91 32.61
N HIS A 329 -23.93 8.16 33.84
CA HIS A 329 -22.87 7.36 34.45
C HIS A 329 -23.32 5.93 34.80
N TYR A 330 -24.62 5.68 35.04
CA TYR A 330 -25.14 4.33 35.24
C TYR A 330 -25.03 3.47 33.96
N GLU A 331 -25.37 4.03 32.79
CA GLU A 331 -25.22 3.36 31.50
C GLU A 331 -23.74 3.06 31.19
N GLU A 332 -22.85 4.04 31.36
CA GLU A 332 -21.40 3.81 31.19
C GLU A 332 -20.87 2.69 32.10
N LEU A 333 -21.25 2.72 33.38
CA LEU A 333 -20.80 1.76 34.39
C LEU A 333 -21.26 0.34 34.07
N ARG A 334 -22.53 0.15 33.67
CA ARG A 334 -23.05 -1.21 33.37
C ARG A 334 -22.52 -1.77 32.06
N GLN A 335 -22.29 -0.92 31.05
CA GLN A 335 -21.58 -1.33 29.83
C GLN A 335 -20.14 -1.75 30.15
N MET A 336 -19.42 -0.94 30.93
CA MET A 336 -18.05 -1.24 31.37
C MET A 336 -17.96 -2.54 32.18
N ALA A 337 -18.91 -2.80 33.08
CA ALA A 337 -18.96 -4.03 33.86
C ALA A 337 -19.21 -5.26 32.96
N ALA A 338 -20.21 -5.20 32.08
CA ALA A 338 -20.52 -6.28 31.14
C ALA A 338 -19.33 -6.59 30.21
N GLU A 339 -18.68 -5.57 29.62
CA GLU A 339 -17.50 -5.75 28.77
C GLU A 339 -16.29 -6.32 29.54
N ARG A 340 -16.02 -5.82 30.76
CA ARG A 340 -14.86 -6.26 31.56
C ARG A 340 -14.98 -7.73 31.97
N PHE A 341 -16.18 -8.18 32.35
CA PHE A 341 -16.41 -9.43 33.06
C PHE A 341 -17.19 -10.52 32.30
N SER A 342 -17.79 -10.24 31.13
CA SER A 342 -18.58 -11.19 30.30
C SER A 342 -18.02 -12.61 30.12
N GLY A 343 -16.69 -12.78 30.19
CA GLY A 343 -16.02 -14.09 30.10
C GLY A 343 -15.65 -14.76 31.44
N THR A 344 -16.16 -14.29 32.58
CA THR A 344 -15.85 -14.88 33.89
C THR A 344 -16.50 -16.26 34.07
N SER A 345 -15.80 -17.17 34.74
CA SER A 345 -16.33 -18.45 35.22
C SER A 345 -16.65 -18.45 36.72
N TYR A 346 -16.43 -17.32 37.41
CA TYR A 346 -16.56 -17.20 38.87
C TYR A 346 -18.00 -16.79 39.24
N PRO A 347 -18.76 -17.64 39.97
CA PRO A 347 -20.18 -17.37 40.24
C PRO A 347 -20.47 -16.12 41.08
N GLN A 348 -19.53 -15.68 41.93
CA GLN A 348 -19.64 -14.41 42.65
C GLN A 348 -19.51 -13.20 41.71
N VAL A 349 -18.48 -13.18 40.85
CA VAL A 349 -18.28 -12.11 39.86
C VAL A 349 -19.48 -12.03 38.90
N ALA A 350 -20.04 -13.18 38.52
CA ALA A 350 -21.26 -13.23 37.70
C ALA A 350 -22.48 -12.65 38.43
N ASP A 351 -22.70 -13.03 39.69
CA ASP A 351 -23.78 -12.47 40.55
C ASP A 351 -23.69 -10.95 40.66
N GLU A 352 -22.52 -10.45 41.07
CA GLU A 352 -22.26 -9.02 41.29
C GLU A 352 -22.48 -8.19 40.01
N VAL A 353 -21.97 -8.66 38.87
CA VAL A 353 -22.11 -7.93 37.59
C VAL A 353 -23.54 -7.97 37.06
N VAL A 354 -24.23 -9.11 37.11
CA VAL A 354 -25.66 -9.20 36.70
C VAL A 354 -26.52 -8.30 37.57
N LYS A 355 -26.33 -8.34 38.89
CA LYS A 355 -27.04 -7.51 39.87
C LYS A 355 -26.82 -6.01 39.60
N ALA A 356 -25.57 -5.57 39.43
CA ALA A 356 -25.22 -4.18 39.15
C ALA A 356 -25.85 -3.65 37.84
N CYS A 357 -25.85 -4.46 36.78
CA CYS A 357 -26.31 -4.03 35.46
C CYS A 357 -27.85 -3.99 35.30
N LEU A 358 -28.58 -4.70 36.17
CA LEU A 358 -30.04 -4.90 36.06
C LEU A 358 -30.86 -4.18 37.14
N ILE A 359 -30.22 -3.38 38.01
CA ILE A 359 -30.91 -2.53 39.01
C ILE A 359 -32.01 -1.68 38.34
N LYS A 360 -31.73 -1.15 37.14
CA LYS A 360 -32.72 -0.52 36.25
C LYS A 360 -32.96 -1.36 35.00
N PRO A 361 -34.09 -1.17 34.29
CA PRO A 361 -34.36 -1.82 33.01
C PRO A 361 -33.16 -1.79 32.06
N ALA A 362 -32.94 -2.90 31.35
CA ALA A 362 -31.84 -3.09 30.41
C ALA A 362 -32.39 -3.29 29.00
N ASP A 363 -31.66 -2.81 27.99
CA ASP A 363 -32.02 -3.07 26.61
C ASP A 363 -31.66 -4.53 26.18
N PRO A 364 -32.16 -5.00 25.03
CA PRO A 364 -31.87 -6.35 24.55
C PRO A 364 -30.39 -6.62 24.23
N GLU A 365 -29.57 -5.60 23.97
CA GLU A 365 -28.13 -5.79 23.71
C GLU A 365 -27.38 -6.04 25.02
N LEU A 366 -27.66 -5.28 26.08
CA LEU A 366 -27.10 -5.50 27.40
C LEU A 366 -27.57 -6.83 28.00
N LEU A 367 -28.85 -7.20 27.84
CA LEU A 367 -29.34 -8.53 28.25
C LEU A 367 -28.61 -9.66 27.51
N ALA A 368 -28.32 -9.51 26.21
CA ALA A 368 -27.53 -10.48 25.45
C ALA A 368 -26.06 -10.54 25.90
N LYS A 369 -25.45 -9.41 26.31
CA LYS A 369 -24.09 -9.37 26.88
C LYS A 369 -24.01 -10.05 28.27
N LEU A 370 -25.10 -10.03 29.04
CA LEU A 370 -25.17 -10.62 30.38
C LEU A 370 -25.57 -12.11 30.39
N GLU A 371 -26.14 -12.63 29.29
CA GLU A 371 -26.58 -14.02 29.18
C GLU A 371 -25.52 -15.07 29.59
N PRO A 372 -24.22 -14.96 29.21
CA PRO A 372 -23.20 -15.90 29.67
C PRO A 372 -23.04 -15.91 31.20
N LEU A 373 -23.21 -14.76 31.86
CA LEU A 373 -23.08 -14.62 33.31
C LEU A 373 -24.29 -15.23 34.03
N ILE A 374 -25.50 -15.01 33.50
CA ILE A 374 -26.73 -15.63 33.99
C ILE A 374 -26.61 -17.16 33.92
N GLN A 375 -26.01 -17.71 32.85
CA GLN A 375 -25.74 -19.14 32.73
C GLN A 375 -24.66 -19.66 33.71
N VAL A 376 -23.71 -18.83 34.14
CA VAL A 376 -22.75 -19.20 35.20
C VAL A 376 -23.47 -19.28 36.55
N ILE A 377 -24.33 -18.31 36.86
CA ILE A 377 -25.15 -18.31 38.09
C ILE A 377 -26.09 -19.53 38.11
N GLN A 378 -26.83 -19.78 37.03
CA GLN A 378 -27.79 -20.88 36.92
C GLN A 378 -27.15 -22.28 37.05
N ARG A 379 -25.87 -22.43 36.69
CA ARG A 379 -25.10 -23.67 36.90
C ARG A 379 -24.60 -23.82 38.34
N ASN A 380 -24.45 -22.72 39.07
CA ASN A 380 -24.02 -22.73 40.47
C ASN A 380 -25.19 -23.00 41.43
N VAL A 381 -26.41 -22.55 41.08
CA VAL A 381 -27.64 -22.79 41.86
C VAL A 381 -28.64 -23.63 41.04
N PRO A 382 -28.54 -24.97 41.04
CA PRO A 382 -29.50 -25.83 40.35
C PRO A 382 -30.92 -25.76 40.92
N TRP A 383 -31.91 -26.11 40.10
CA TRP A 383 -33.33 -26.18 40.48
C TRP A 383 -33.71 -27.44 41.26
N ASP A 384 -32.92 -28.50 41.17
CA ASP A 384 -33.14 -29.83 41.74
C ASP A 384 -32.40 -30.06 43.08
N ARG A 385 -31.76 -29.02 43.62
CA ARG A 385 -31.00 -29.06 44.88
C ARG A 385 -31.73 -28.30 45.99
N GLU A 386 -31.78 -28.87 47.18
CA GLU A 386 -32.22 -28.17 48.39
C GLU A 386 -31.16 -27.16 48.87
N ASP A 387 -31.60 -25.98 49.32
CA ASP A 387 -30.73 -24.90 49.78
C ASP A 387 -30.23 -25.17 51.21
N ALA A 388 -28.91 -25.04 51.48
CA ALA A 388 -28.34 -25.30 52.81
C ALA A 388 -27.87 -24.02 53.54
N ALA A 389 -27.93 -24.05 54.88
CA ALA A 389 -27.64 -22.90 55.74
C ALA A 389 -26.19 -22.38 55.71
N GLY A 390 -25.26 -23.04 55.00
CA GLY A 390 -23.88 -22.59 54.82
C GLY A 390 -23.63 -21.76 53.55
N GLU A 391 -24.61 -21.67 52.64
CA GLU A 391 -24.37 -21.31 51.23
C GLU A 391 -24.76 -19.85 50.94
N LEU A 392 -24.13 -18.92 51.67
CA LEU A 392 -24.38 -17.46 51.61
C LEU A 392 -24.45 -16.89 50.19
N MET A 393 -23.55 -17.31 49.28
CA MET A 393 -23.53 -16.79 47.91
C MET A 393 -24.70 -17.26 47.06
N GLU A 394 -25.25 -18.45 47.32
CA GLU A 394 -26.43 -18.96 46.60
C GLU A 394 -27.70 -18.18 46.99
N ALA A 395 -27.77 -17.76 48.27
CA ALA A 395 -28.78 -16.84 48.76
C ALA A 395 -28.86 -15.55 47.91
N TRP A 396 -27.71 -14.97 47.56
CA TRP A 396 -27.63 -13.76 46.71
C TRP A 396 -27.89 -14.06 45.24
N GLN A 397 -27.42 -15.19 44.74
CA GLN A 397 -27.63 -15.62 43.36
C GLN A 397 -29.11 -15.85 43.03
N THR A 398 -29.92 -16.35 43.96
CA THR A 398 -31.39 -16.44 43.76
C THR A 398 -32.04 -15.07 43.52
N LEU A 399 -31.56 -14.00 44.17
CA LEU A 399 -32.04 -12.63 43.95
C LEU A 399 -31.66 -12.13 42.56
N SER A 400 -30.41 -12.34 42.15
CA SER A 400 -29.91 -11.94 40.83
C SER A 400 -30.58 -12.73 39.69
N MET A 401 -30.93 -14.00 39.91
CA MET A 401 -31.73 -14.79 38.98
C MET A 401 -33.18 -14.27 38.89
N ALA A 402 -33.82 -13.94 40.01
CA ALA A 402 -35.16 -13.35 40.02
C ALA A 402 -35.19 -12.04 39.22
N LEU A 403 -34.23 -11.15 39.46
CA LEU A 403 -34.08 -9.89 38.73
C LEU A 403 -33.80 -10.13 37.24
N ALA A 404 -32.89 -11.05 36.90
CA ALA A 404 -32.56 -11.36 35.51
C ALA A 404 -33.75 -11.91 34.71
N MET A 405 -34.59 -12.76 35.33
CA MET A 405 -35.78 -13.30 34.68
C MET A 405 -36.89 -12.25 34.59
N TYR A 406 -37.03 -11.37 35.59
CA TYR A 406 -37.93 -10.22 35.53
C TYR A 406 -37.57 -9.28 34.36
N ARG A 407 -36.29 -8.90 34.22
CA ARG A 407 -35.80 -8.07 33.11
C ARG A 407 -35.90 -8.74 31.73
N LYS A 408 -36.02 -10.08 31.66
CA LYS A 408 -36.30 -10.84 30.43
C LYS A 408 -37.80 -10.96 30.10
N GLY A 409 -38.70 -10.59 31.02
CA GLY A 409 -40.14 -10.78 30.89
C GLY A 409 -40.64 -12.20 31.19
N ASP A 410 -39.80 -13.09 31.75
CA ASP A 410 -40.26 -14.37 32.28
C ASP A 410 -40.69 -14.18 33.74
N TYR A 411 -41.86 -13.57 33.91
CA TYR A 411 -42.43 -13.27 35.22
C TYR A 411 -42.71 -14.54 36.04
N ALA A 412 -42.99 -15.68 35.38
CA ALA A 412 -43.26 -16.94 36.05
C ALA A 412 -41.97 -17.57 36.64
N GLU A 413 -40.85 -17.49 35.94
CA GLU A 413 -39.54 -17.89 36.48
C GLU A 413 -39.02 -16.86 37.49
N ALA A 414 -39.26 -15.56 37.27
CA ALA A 414 -38.93 -14.51 38.24
C ALA A 414 -39.64 -14.69 39.58
N GLU A 415 -40.94 -14.99 39.57
CA GLU A 415 -41.73 -15.25 40.78
C GLU A 415 -41.18 -16.47 41.54
N ARG A 416 -40.83 -17.56 40.83
CA ARG A 416 -40.22 -18.75 41.43
C ARG A 416 -38.87 -18.45 42.09
N TRP A 417 -37.97 -17.72 41.41
CA TRP A 417 -36.67 -17.34 42.00
C TRP A 417 -36.81 -16.38 43.17
N ALA A 418 -37.73 -15.41 43.11
CA ALA A 418 -37.98 -14.48 44.20
C ALA A 418 -38.54 -15.22 45.43
N LYS A 419 -39.50 -16.13 45.24
CA LYS A 419 -40.02 -17.02 46.30
C LYS A 419 -38.91 -17.90 46.91
N ARG A 420 -38.02 -18.48 46.09
CA ARG A 420 -36.83 -19.21 46.61
C ARG A 420 -35.91 -18.27 47.42
N SER A 421 -35.68 -17.06 46.93
CA SER A 421 -34.81 -16.08 47.59
C SER A 421 -35.32 -15.65 48.97
N VAL A 422 -36.61 -15.29 49.08
CA VAL A 422 -37.25 -14.92 50.37
C VAL A 422 -37.21 -16.07 51.38
N ASN A 423 -37.44 -17.31 50.93
CA ASN A 423 -37.49 -18.49 51.79
C ASN A 423 -36.12 -19.18 52.02
N HIS A 424 -35.03 -18.63 51.47
CA HIS A 424 -33.70 -19.24 51.56
C HIS A 424 -33.17 -19.25 53.02
N PRO A 425 -32.60 -20.36 53.53
CA PRO A 425 -32.24 -20.50 54.96
C PRO A 425 -31.28 -19.46 55.52
N HIS A 426 -30.44 -18.85 54.67
CA HIS A 426 -29.61 -17.71 55.06
C HIS A 426 -30.40 -16.39 54.94
N GLU A 427 -30.95 -15.92 56.05
CA GLU A 427 -31.62 -14.62 56.14
C GLU A 427 -30.64 -13.47 55.81
N SER A 428 -31.13 -12.43 55.13
CA SER A 428 -30.41 -11.17 54.91
C SER A 428 -31.45 -10.07 54.67
N PRO A 429 -31.65 -9.11 55.59
CA PRO A 429 -32.73 -8.12 55.48
C PRO A 429 -32.80 -7.34 54.15
N PRO A 430 -31.71 -6.77 53.59
CA PRO A 430 -31.80 -6.07 52.30
C PRO A 430 -32.04 -7.03 51.13
N ARG A 431 -31.48 -8.24 51.17
CA ARG A 431 -31.68 -9.29 50.16
C ARG A 431 -33.16 -9.68 50.08
N ASN A 432 -33.76 -9.90 51.25
CA ASN A 432 -35.17 -10.25 51.36
C ASN A 432 -36.05 -9.07 50.94
N ALA A 433 -35.74 -7.83 51.34
CA ALA A 433 -36.47 -6.63 50.90
C ALA A 433 -36.45 -6.45 49.37
N ALA A 434 -35.30 -6.64 48.73
CA ALA A 434 -35.17 -6.62 47.27
C ALA A 434 -35.93 -7.78 46.60
N ALA A 435 -35.90 -8.98 47.19
CA ALA A 435 -36.63 -10.14 46.68
C ALA A 435 -38.15 -9.97 46.80
N HIS A 436 -38.65 -9.43 47.92
CA HIS A 436 -40.05 -9.06 48.12
C HIS A 436 -40.51 -8.03 47.07
N ALA A 437 -39.68 -7.03 46.72
CA ALA A 437 -40.01 -6.05 45.67
C ALA A 437 -40.09 -6.69 44.27
N ILE A 438 -39.14 -7.55 43.91
CA ILE A 438 -39.19 -8.31 42.63
C ILE A 438 -40.38 -9.27 42.61
N LEU A 439 -40.67 -9.92 43.73
CA LEU A 439 -41.83 -10.80 43.87
C LEU A 439 -43.13 -10.02 43.68
N ALA A 440 -43.27 -8.86 44.32
CA ALA A 440 -44.44 -8.00 44.16
C ALA A 440 -44.69 -7.63 42.69
N MET A 441 -43.64 -7.22 41.96
CA MET A 441 -43.72 -6.92 40.53
C MET A 441 -44.06 -8.16 39.69
N ALA A 442 -43.38 -9.29 39.90
CA ALA A 442 -43.64 -10.53 39.16
C ALA A 442 -45.07 -11.04 39.38
N SER A 443 -45.54 -11.07 40.63
CA SER A 443 -46.91 -11.46 40.98
C SER A 443 -47.95 -10.46 40.44
N HIS A 444 -47.64 -9.15 40.35
CA HIS A 444 -48.52 -8.18 39.69
C HIS A 444 -48.67 -8.50 38.19
N GLN A 445 -47.55 -8.72 37.49
CA GLN A 445 -47.53 -9.06 36.05
C GLN A 445 -48.21 -10.42 35.75
N LEU A 446 -48.32 -11.30 36.75
CA LEU A 446 -49.09 -12.56 36.70
C LEU A 446 -50.55 -12.43 37.18
N ALA A 447 -51.01 -11.22 37.52
CA ALA A 447 -52.34 -10.91 38.10
C ALA A 447 -52.64 -11.57 39.47
N HIS A 448 -51.61 -11.98 40.21
CA HIS A 448 -51.69 -12.47 41.59
C HIS A 448 -51.78 -11.28 42.59
N HIS A 449 -52.79 -10.43 42.43
CA HIS A 449 -52.84 -9.09 43.06
C HIS A 449 -52.80 -9.08 44.61
N GLU A 450 -53.36 -10.08 45.29
CA GLU A 450 -53.29 -10.17 46.76
C GLU A 450 -51.86 -10.45 47.24
N GLU A 451 -51.15 -11.37 46.56
CA GLU A 451 -49.74 -11.68 46.83
C GLU A 451 -48.87 -10.46 46.50
N ALA A 452 -49.06 -9.85 45.33
CA ALA A 452 -48.34 -8.64 44.93
C ALA A 452 -48.45 -7.50 45.96
N SER A 453 -49.65 -7.28 46.51
CA SER A 453 -49.89 -6.25 47.53
C SER A 453 -49.25 -6.60 48.88
N GLY A 454 -49.33 -7.87 49.30
CA GLY A 454 -48.74 -8.34 50.56
C GLY A 454 -47.21 -8.26 50.55
N GLU A 455 -46.60 -8.66 49.44
CA GLU A 455 -45.14 -8.67 49.25
C GLU A 455 -44.57 -7.26 49.09
N LEU A 456 -45.28 -6.35 48.42
CA LEU A 456 -44.94 -4.92 48.39
C LEU A 456 -44.88 -4.32 49.80
N GLU A 457 -45.84 -4.65 50.66
CA GLU A 457 -45.87 -4.23 52.06
C GLU A 457 -44.77 -4.88 52.92
N GLN A 458 -44.24 -6.06 52.57
CA GLN A 458 -43.02 -6.60 53.23
C GLN A 458 -41.79 -5.78 52.83
N ALA A 459 -41.58 -5.57 51.52
CA ALA A 459 -40.46 -4.79 50.98
C ALA A 459 -40.43 -3.38 51.56
N LYS A 460 -41.60 -2.71 51.57
CA LYS A 460 -41.78 -1.36 52.11
C LYS A 460 -41.41 -1.27 53.59
N ARG A 461 -41.98 -2.12 54.44
CA ARG A 461 -41.67 -2.12 55.89
C ARG A 461 -40.19 -2.38 56.19
N ALA A 462 -39.51 -3.19 55.39
CA ALA A 462 -38.08 -3.42 55.55
C ALA A 462 -37.24 -2.21 55.13
N VAL A 463 -37.49 -1.64 53.94
CA VAL A 463 -36.76 -0.47 53.41
C VAL A 463 -36.99 0.78 54.25
N ASP A 464 -38.25 1.12 54.54
CA ASP A 464 -38.60 2.29 55.35
C ASP A 464 -37.99 2.18 56.76
N GLY A 465 -37.94 0.96 57.32
CA GLY A 465 -37.32 0.69 58.62
C GLY A 465 -35.81 0.94 58.65
N TYR A 466 -35.07 0.58 57.61
CA TYR A 466 -33.63 0.84 57.52
C TYR A 466 -33.31 2.32 57.33
N PHE A 467 -34.07 3.03 56.49
CA PHE A 467 -33.83 4.45 56.19
C PHE A 467 -34.42 5.43 57.22
N THR A 468 -34.77 4.96 58.43
CA THR A 468 -35.11 5.83 59.57
C THR A 468 -33.90 6.54 60.19
N GLU A 469 -32.70 5.98 60.04
CA GLU A 469 -31.43 6.53 60.54
C GLU A 469 -30.44 6.76 59.38
N PRO A 470 -29.38 7.59 59.56
CA PRO A 470 -28.32 7.74 58.55
C PRO A 470 -27.61 6.42 58.27
N ILE A 471 -27.16 6.20 57.03
CA ILE A 471 -26.37 5.02 56.66
C ILE A 471 -25.11 4.95 57.52
N GLU A 472 -24.98 3.89 58.33
CA GLU A 472 -23.69 3.48 58.87
C GLU A 472 -22.84 2.84 57.77
N ALA A 473 -21.63 3.37 57.54
CA ALA A 473 -20.67 2.71 56.66
C ALA A 473 -20.09 1.47 57.36
N ASP A 474 -20.29 0.31 56.75
CA ASP A 474 -19.63 -0.97 56.98
C ASP A 474 -19.44 -1.44 58.44
N LYS A 475 -20.53 -1.94 59.01
CA LYS A 475 -20.47 -3.05 59.97
C LYS A 475 -20.60 -4.39 59.24
N LEU A 476 -19.51 -4.85 58.60
CA LEU A 476 -19.43 -6.10 57.79
C LEU A 476 -20.04 -7.38 58.42
N TRP A 477 -20.33 -7.38 59.72
CA TRP A 477 -20.78 -8.55 60.49
C TRP A 477 -21.96 -8.29 61.46
N SER A 478 -22.64 -7.14 61.40
CA SER A 478 -23.75 -6.83 62.34
C SER A 478 -25.14 -7.32 61.88
N GLY A 479 -25.21 -8.26 60.94
CA GLY A 479 -26.46 -8.84 60.43
C GLY A 479 -27.30 -7.94 59.50
N GLY A 480 -26.93 -6.66 59.34
CA GLY A 480 -27.71 -5.69 58.56
C GLY A 480 -27.52 -5.73 57.03
N GLY A 481 -26.52 -6.47 56.51
CA GLY A 481 -26.11 -6.42 55.10
C GLY A 481 -25.36 -5.13 54.72
N PHE A 482 -24.97 -4.98 53.44
CA PHE A 482 -24.27 -3.78 52.99
C PHE A 482 -25.23 -2.64 52.65
N TRP A 483 -24.76 -1.41 52.77
CA TRP A 483 -25.54 -0.20 52.46
C TRP A 483 -26.03 -0.15 51.00
N PHE A 484 -25.25 -0.71 50.05
CA PHE A 484 -25.62 -0.73 48.63
C PHE A 484 -26.74 -1.75 48.34
N ASP A 485 -26.82 -2.85 49.09
CA ASP A 485 -27.93 -3.81 48.95
C ASP A 485 -29.25 -3.16 49.38
N TRP A 486 -29.23 -2.30 50.41
CA TRP A 486 -30.39 -1.48 50.80
C TRP A 486 -30.77 -0.42 49.76
N LEU A 487 -29.80 0.15 49.03
CA LEU A 487 -30.12 1.03 47.89
C LEU A 487 -30.72 0.25 46.72
N ILE A 488 -30.25 -0.97 46.44
CA ILE A 488 -30.87 -1.87 45.44
C ILE A 488 -32.30 -2.21 45.85
N ALA A 489 -32.54 -2.58 47.11
CA ALA A 489 -33.88 -2.81 47.65
C ALA A 489 -34.77 -1.56 47.53
N ARG A 490 -34.26 -0.37 47.85
CA ARG A 490 -34.97 0.92 47.69
C ARG A 490 -35.29 1.25 46.23
N LEU A 491 -34.38 0.95 45.31
CA LEU A 491 -34.58 1.22 43.88
C LEU A 491 -35.60 0.30 43.24
N LEU A 492 -35.62 -0.97 43.65
CA LEU A 492 -36.61 -1.97 43.22
C LEU A 492 -37.98 -1.72 43.89
N LEU A 493 -38.01 -1.28 45.16
CA LEU A 493 -39.26 -0.88 45.82
C LEU A 493 -39.90 0.31 45.10
N ARG A 494 -39.15 1.37 44.77
CA ARG A 494 -39.67 2.51 44.00
C ARG A 494 -40.21 2.13 42.62
N GLU A 495 -39.66 1.07 42.02
CA GLU A 495 -40.15 0.53 40.74
C GLU A 495 -41.44 -0.28 40.95
N ALA A 496 -41.49 -1.13 41.98
CA ALA A 496 -42.69 -1.87 42.37
C ALA A 496 -43.86 -0.94 42.79
N GLU A 497 -43.59 0.14 43.52
CA GLU A 497 -44.58 1.17 43.84
C GLU A 497 -45.09 1.91 42.60
N ALA A 498 -44.24 2.08 41.57
CA ALA A 498 -44.62 2.73 40.31
C ALA A 498 -45.40 1.82 39.35
N GLU A 499 -45.19 0.49 39.40
CA GLU A 499 -45.98 -0.49 38.64
C GLU A 499 -47.30 -0.87 39.34
N ILE A 500 -47.31 -0.98 40.67
CA ILE A 500 -48.44 -1.52 41.45
C ILE A 500 -49.35 -0.40 41.99
N GLY A 501 -48.82 0.81 42.18
CA GLY A 501 -49.55 1.96 42.72
C GLY A 501 -50.30 2.82 41.69
N SER A 502 -50.31 2.42 40.41
CA SER A 502 -50.96 3.13 39.28
C SER A 502 -52.27 2.50 38.83
#